data_AF-A0AAX2IYE6-F1
#
_entry.id   AF-A0AAX2IYE6-F1
#
_cell.length_a   1.000
_cell.length_b   1.000
_cell.length_c   1.000
_cell.angle_alpha   90.00
_cell.angle_beta   90.00
_cell.angle_gamma   90.00
#
_symmetry.space_group_name_H-M   'P 1'
#
loop_
_entity.id
_entity.type
_entity.pdbx_description
1 polymer ?
#
loop_
_entity_poly.entity_id
_entity_poly.type
_entity_poly.pdbx_seq_one_letter_code
_entity_poly.pdbx_strand_id
1 'polypeptide(L)'
;MAETIDDITIAFNENGVETTRELDKQILSKGAWTTIMFKYQDWDNTKNDYGPVKYSIRRYQKRNNQYWQKSKFNISSTEQAKKIVEILNNWLE
;
A
#
# COMPACT_ATOMS: atom_id res chain seq x y z
N MET A 1 -1.56 9.90 -11.17
CA MET A 1 -1.52 8.75 -12.09
C MET A 1 -0.07 8.46 -12.37
N ALA A 2 0.32 7.20 -12.49
CA ALA A 2 1.70 6.80 -12.72
C ALA A 2 1.84 6.19 -14.13
N GLU A 3 2.89 6.57 -14.85
CA GLU A 3 3.20 6.01 -16.17
C GLU A 3 3.84 4.63 -16.06
N THR A 4 4.71 4.44 -15.06
CA THR A 4 5.31 3.14 -14.75
C THR A 4 4.77 2.58 -13.44
N ILE A 5 4.96 1.26 -13.23
CA ILE A 5 4.61 0.60 -11.97
C ILE A 5 5.49 1.14 -10.84
N ASP A 6 6.75 1.41 -11.14
CA ASP A 6 7.75 1.85 -10.16
C ASP A 6 7.46 3.27 -9.64
N ASP A 7 6.78 4.10 -10.43
CA ASP A 7 6.31 5.44 -10.03
C ASP A 7 5.06 5.42 -9.15
N ILE A 8 4.38 4.26 -9.02
CA ILE A 8 3.22 4.17 -8.13
C ILE A 8 3.72 4.24 -6.68
N THR A 9 3.20 5.21 -5.95
CA THR A 9 3.42 5.39 -4.51
C THR A 9 2.10 5.48 -3.74
N ILE A 10 2.14 5.10 -2.46
CA ILE A 10 1.08 5.37 -1.48
C ILE A 10 1.27 6.71 -0.76
N ALA A 11 2.46 7.31 -0.86
CA ALA A 11 2.77 8.56 -0.17
C ALA A 11 1.82 9.67 -0.60
N PHE A 12 1.39 10.48 0.37
CA PHE A 12 0.46 11.59 0.14
C PHE A 12 0.88 12.80 0.97
N ASN A 13 0.94 13.95 0.30
CA ASN A 13 1.27 15.23 0.91
C ASN A 13 0.04 16.15 0.82
N GLU A 14 -0.36 16.69 1.96
CA GLU A 14 -1.48 17.62 2.08
C GLU A 14 -1.03 18.84 2.89
N ASN A 15 -1.19 20.05 2.34
CA ASN A 15 -0.84 21.31 2.99
C ASN A 15 0.61 21.37 3.52
N GLY A 16 1.56 20.74 2.82
CA GLY A 16 2.98 20.70 3.20
C GLY A 16 3.33 19.65 4.26
N VAL A 17 2.39 18.82 4.69
CA VAL A 17 2.60 17.69 5.60
C VAL A 17 2.43 16.38 4.83
N GLU A 18 3.38 15.47 4.99
CA GLU A 18 3.27 14.09 4.49
C GLU A 18 2.26 13.33 5.37
N THR A 19 0.98 13.37 4.99
CA THR A 19 -0.10 12.76 5.77
C THR A 19 -0.13 11.24 5.66
N THR A 20 0.42 10.69 4.57
CA THR A 20 0.72 9.27 4.42
C THR A 20 2.17 9.11 3.98
N ARG A 21 2.98 8.45 4.80
CA ARG A 21 4.39 8.16 4.53
C ARG A 21 4.56 6.73 4.05
N GLU A 22 5.10 6.56 2.85
CA GLU A 22 5.52 5.24 2.34
C GLU A 22 6.80 4.78 3.05
N LEU A 23 6.82 3.54 3.54
CA LEU A 23 7.99 2.93 4.19
C LEU A 23 8.61 1.83 3.32
N ASP A 24 7.79 1.08 2.58
CA ASP A 24 8.26 0.06 1.64
C ASP A 24 7.17 -0.26 0.61
N LYS A 25 7.58 -0.85 -0.52
CA LYS A 25 6.73 -1.23 -1.63
C LYS A 25 7.22 -2.53 -2.27
N GLN A 26 6.33 -3.51 -2.39
CA GLN A 26 6.60 -4.79 -3.02
C GLN A 26 5.58 -5.10 -4.12
N ILE A 27 6.05 -5.52 -5.29
CA ILE A 27 5.19 -5.83 -6.44
C ILE A 27 4.85 -7.31 -6.41
N LEU A 28 3.57 -7.64 -6.20
CA LEU A 28 3.08 -9.03 -6.17
C LEU A 28 2.79 -9.60 -7.56
N SER A 29 2.41 -8.75 -8.51
CA SER A 29 2.15 -9.16 -9.91
C SER A 29 2.29 -7.97 -10.86
N LYS A 30 2.81 -8.20 -12.08
CA LYS A 30 2.99 -7.18 -13.13
C LYS A 30 2.09 -7.45 -14.34
N GLY A 31 1.80 -6.43 -15.14
CA GLY A 31 1.09 -6.52 -16.42
C GLY A 31 -0.06 -5.51 -16.56
N ALA A 32 -1.03 -5.82 -17.43
CA ALA A 32 -2.25 -5.02 -17.60
C ALA A 32 -3.05 -4.89 -16.29
N TRP A 33 -2.93 -5.88 -15.42
CA TRP A 33 -3.37 -5.79 -14.04
C TRP A 33 -2.17 -5.99 -13.11
N THR A 34 -1.93 -5.03 -12.23
CA THR A 34 -0.77 -4.99 -11.34
C THR A 34 -1.24 -4.95 -9.89
N THR A 35 -0.62 -5.73 -9.01
CA THR A 35 -0.91 -5.71 -7.57
C THR A 35 0.36 -5.32 -6.84
N ILE A 36 0.22 -4.35 -5.94
CA ILE A 36 1.33 -3.83 -5.14
C ILE A 36 0.92 -3.89 -3.69
N MET A 37 1.85 -4.33 -2.85
CA MET A 37 1.75 -4.24 -1.40
C MET A 37 2.60 -3.08 -0.92
N PHE A 38 2.03 -2.25 -0.06
CA PHE A 38 2.69 -1.10 0.55
C PHE A 38 2.78 -1.29 2.05
N LYS A 39 3.88 -0.83 2.64
CA LYS A 39 4.05 -0.58 4.07
C LYS A 39 4.07 0.94 4.27
N TYR A 40 3.29 1.46 5.20
CA TYR A 40 3.14 2.90 5.36
C TYR A 40 2.77 3.30 6.79
N GLN A 41 2.86 4.59 7.09
CA GLN A 41 2.31 5.20 8.30
C GLN A 41 1.44 6.40 7.92
N ASP A 42 0.43 6.69 8.74
CA ASP A 42 -0.36 7.91 8.61
C ASP A 42 0.06 8.90 9.70
N TRP A 43 0.04 10.17 9.35
CA TRP A 43 0.25 11.27 10.27
C TRP A 43 -0.89 11.36 11.29
N ASP A 44 -0.54 11.43 12.57
CA ASP A 44 -1.47 11.65 13.67
C ASP A 44 -1.40 13.12 14.10
N ASN A 45 -2.36 13.91 13.61
CA ASN A 45 -2.45 15.34 13.94
C ASN A 45 -2.53 15.61 15.45
N THR A 46 -3.08 14.68 16.23
CA THR A 46 -3.21 14.87 17.68
C THR A 46 -1.90 14.69 18.43
N LYS A 47 -1.02 13.83 17.91
CA LYS A 47 0.29 13.52 18.49
C LYS A 47 1.43 14.29 17.84
N ASN A 48 1.17 14.92 16.69
CA ASN A 48 2.18 15.60 15.88
C ASN A 48 3.33 14.63 15.51
N ASP A 49 2.97 13.37 15.22
CA ASP A 49 3.89 12.28 14.89
C ASP A 49 3.19 11.23 14.01
N TYR A 50 3.95 10.27 13.46
CA TYR A 50 3.42 9.17 12.69
C TYR A 50 2.86 8.06 13.58
N GLY A 51 1.67 7.59 13.22
CA GLY A 51 1.01 6.48 13.89
C GLY A 51 1.72 5.14 13.68
N PRO A 52 1.12 4.03 14.17
CA PRO A 52 1.67 2.70 13.98
C PRO A 52 1.73 2.32 12.49
N VAL A 53 2.63 1.38 12.17
CA VAL A 53 2.79 0.83 10.82
C VAL A 53 1.49 0.14 10.37
N LYS A 54 1.11 0.43 9.12
CA LYS A 54 0.00 -0.18 8.39
C LYS A 54 0.49 -0.74 7.06
N TYR A 55 -0.36 -1.56 6.44
CA TYR A 55 -0.08 -2.14 5.13
C TYR A 55 -1.29 -2.01 4.22
N SER A 56 -1.08 -1.99 2.91
CA SER A 56 -2.16 -1.91 1.92
C SER A 56 -1.82 -2.77 0.73
N ILE A 57 -2.73 -3.65 0.33
CA ILE A 57 -2.66 -4.36 -0.95
C ILE A 57 -3.56 -3.61 -1.92
N ARG A 58 -2.99 -3.14 -3.04
CA ARG A 58 -3.70 -2.33 -4.02
C ARG A 58 -3.60 -2.96 -5.40
N ARG A 59 -4.73 -3.05 -6.08
CA ARG A 59 -4.84 -3.54 -7.47
C ARG A 59 -5.00 -2.35 -8.41
N TYR A 60 -4.21 -2.35 -9.47
CA TYR A 60 -4.21 -1.36 -10.53
C TYR A 60 -4.51 -2.01 -11.88
N GLN A 61 -5.19 -1.27 -12.75
CA GLN A 61 -5.40 -1.64 -14.14
C GLN A 61 -4.72 -0.62 -15.06
N LYS A 62 -3.91 -1.07 -16.01
CA LYS A 62 -3.30 -0.22 -17.03
C LYS A 62 -4.32 0.09 -18.13
N ARG A 63 -4.60 1.37 -18.36
CA ARG A 63 -5.43 1.88 -19.47
C ARG A 63 -4.80 3.14 -20.03
N ASN A 64 -4.75 3.29 -21.35
CA ASN A 64 -4.11 4.42 -22.03
C ASN A 64 -2.70 4.72 -21.50
N ASN A 65 -1.91 3.65 -21.34
CA ASN A 65 -0.56 3.66 -20.79
C ASN A 65 -0.40 4.20 -19.34
N GLN A 66 -1.49 4.37 -18.60
CA GLN A 66 -1.48 4.81 -17.21
C GLN A 66 -2.11 3.78 -16.27
N TYR A 67 -1.62 3.70 -15.04
CA TYR A 67 -2.18 2.81 -14.02
C TYR A 67 -3.29 3.48 -13.20
N TRP A 68 -4.43 2.80 -13.13
CA TRP A 68 -5.61 3.24 -12.39
C TRP A 68 -5.88 2.28 -11.24
N GLN A 69 -5.94 2.79 -10.01
CA GLN A 69 -6.32 1.98 -8.86
C GLN A 69 -7.77 1.49 -9.01
N LYS A 70 -8.01 0.20 -8.80
CA LYS A 70 -9.34 -0.43 -8.92
C LYS A 70 -9.87 -0.94 -7.59
N SER A 71 -9.02 -1.59 -6.80
CA SER A 71 -9.40 -2.06 -5.47
C SER A 71 -8.23 -1.90 -4.52
N LYS A 72 -8.56 -1.86 -3.23
CA LYS A 72 -7.59 -1.85 -2.14
C LYS A 72 -8.11 -2.64 -0.95
N PHE A 73 -7.19 -3.23 -0.22
CA PHE A 73 -7.43 -3.82 1.08
C PHE A 73 -6.39 -3.27 2.05
N ASN A 74 -6.84 -2.68 3.16
CA ASN A 74 -5.97 -2.12 4.18
C ASN A 74 -5.83 -3.11 5.33
N ILE A 75 -4.59 -3.25 5.81
CA ILE A 75 -4.22 -4.04 6.97
C ILE A 75 -3.77 -3.03 8.03
N SER A 76 -4.65 -2.79 9.00
CA SER A 76 -4.56 -1.63 9.90
C SER A 76 -3.58 -1.81 11.05
N SER A 77 -3.02 -3.01 11.23
CA SER A 77 -2.06 -3.30 12.30
C SER A 77 -1.09 -4.42 11.92
N THR A 78 0.07 -4.45 12.60
CA THR A 78 1.03 -5.54 12.52
C THR A 78 0.45 -6.88 12.97
N GLU A 79 -0.47 -6.88 13.94
CA GLU A 79 -1.13 -8.10 14.39
C GLU A 79 -2.02 -8.71 13.30
N GLN A 80 -2.82 -7.89 12.62
CA GLN A 80 -3.63 -8.35 11.49
C GLN A 80 -2.74 -8.88 10.36
N ALA A 81 -1.62 -8.22 10.08
CA ALA A 81 -0.64 -8.69 9.09
C ALA A 81 -0.07 -10.07 9.45
N LYS A 82 0.35 -10.26 10.71
CA LYS A 82 0.85 -11.55 11.21
C LYS A 82 -0.19 -12.67 11.07
N LYS A 83 -1.45 -12.40 11.42
CA LYS A 83 -2.53 -13.37 11.28
C LYS A 83 -2.80 -13.76 9.81
N ILE A 84 -2.69 -12.81 8.88
CA ILE A 84 -2.79 -13.10 7.45
C ILE A 84 -1.64 -14.03 7.02
N VAL A 85 -0.41 -13.73 7.43
CA VAL A 85 0.77 -14.56 7.10
C VAL A 85 0.60 -15.99 7.64
N GLU A 86 0.17 -16.14 8.89
CA GLU A 86 -0.08 -17.44 9.53
C GLU A 86 -1.11 -18.27 8.74
N ILE A 87 -2.27 -17.67 8.42
CA ILE A 87 -3.33 -18.37 7.67
C ILE A 87 -2.85 -18.77 6.27
N LEU A 88 -2.14 -17.87 5.57
CA LEU A 88 -1.62 -18.16 4.24
C LEU A 88 -0.59 -19.28 4.25
N ASN A 89 0.34 -19.28 5.22
CA ASN A 89 1.32 -20.36 5.37
C ASN A 89 0.61 -21.69 5.62
N ASN A 90 -0.36 -21.73 6.54
CA ASN A 90 -1.13 -22.95 6.84
C ASN A 90 -1.92 -23.51 5.64
N TRP A 91 -2.28 -22.67 4.66
CA TRP A 91 -2.99 -23.12 3.45
C TRP A 91 -2.07 -23.52 2.30
N LEU A 92 -0.81 -23.09 2.33
CA LEU A 92 0.17 -23.34 1.27
C LEU A 92 1.07 -24.56 1.58
N GLU A 93 1.07 -25.02 2.82
CA GLU A 93 1.61 -26.32 3.27
C GLU A 93 0.66 -27.48 2.91
#